data_AF-A4ZIZ6-F1
#
_entry.id   AF-A4ZIZ6-F1
#
_cell.length_a   1.000
_cell.length_b   1.000
_cell.length_c   1.000
_cell.angle_alpha   90.00
_cell.angle_beta   90.00
_cell.angle_gamma   90.00
#
_symmetry.space_group_name_H-M   'P 1'
#
loop_
_entity.id
_entity.type
_entity.pdbx_description
1 polymer ?
#
loop_
_entity_poly.entity_id
_entity_poly.type
_entity_poly.pdbx_seq_one_letter_code
_entity_poly.pdbx_strand_id
1 'polypeptide(L)'
;SGPWSWCDPATGYKVSALTGCRAMVKLQCVGSQVPEAVLRDCCQQLADINNEWCRCGDLSSMLRSVYQELGVREGKEVLPGCRKEVMKLTAASVPEVCKVPIPNPSGDRAGVCYWAAYPGV
;
A
#
# COMPACT_ATOMS: atom_id res chain seq x y z
N SER A 1 -1.81 -11.38 -22.35
CA SER A 1 -1.51 -10.34 -21.33
C SER A 1 -2.66 -10.27 -20.35
N GLY A 2 -2.42 -10.28 -19.04
CA GLY A 2 -3.48 -10.19 -18.02
C GLY A 2 -3.82 -8.74 -17.65
N PRO A 3 -4.93 -8.49 -16.94
CA PRO A 3 -5.41 -7.15 -16.59
C PRO A 3 -4.39 -6.29 -15.82
N TRP A 4 -3.45 -6.93 -15.10
CA TRP A 4 -2.36 -6.28 -14.37
C TRP A 4 -1.26 -5.68 -15.27
N SER A 5 -1.17 -6.09 -16.54
CA SER A 5 -0.16 -5.58 -17.47
C SER A 5 -0.33 -4.09 -17.81
N TRP A 6 -1.51 -3.52 -17.55
CA TRP A 6 -1.79 -2.10 -17.74
C TRP A 6 -1.35 -1.22 -16.56
N CYS A 7 -0.85 -1.82 -15.49
CA CYS A 7 -0.34 -1.12 -14.31
C CYS A 7 1.19 -0.93 -14.37
N ASP A 8 1.82 -1.24 -15.50
CA ASP A 8 3.27 -1.16 -15.68
C ASP A 8 3.67 0.25 -16.15
N PRO A 9 4.52 0.98 -15.41
CA PRO A 9 5.06 2.27 -15.84
C PRO A 9 5.69 2.25 -17.25
N ALA A 10 6.30 1.13 -17.66
CA ALA A 10 6.91 0.98 -18.98
C ALA A 10 5.88 1.06 -20.12
N THR A 11 4.59 0.88 -19.81
CA THR A 11 3.48 1.00 -20.76
C THR A 11 2.84 2.39 -20.75
N GLY A 12 3.38 3.34 -19.97
CA GLY A 12 2.86 4.70 -19.81
C GLY A 12 1.87 4.87 -18.65
N TYR A 13 1.67 3.84 -17.83
CA TYR A 13 0.86 3.93 -16.62
C TYR A 13 1.50 4.91 -15.61
N LYS A 14 0.70 5.85 -15.10
CA LYS A 14 1.14 6.83 -14.11
C LYS A 14 0.86 6.30 -12.71
N VAL A 15 1.89 5.78 -12.05
CA VAL A 15 1.80 5.29 -10.68
C VAL A 15 1.46 6.45 -9.74
N SER A 16 0.42 6.28 -8.94
CA SER A 16 0.06 7.23 -7.89
C SER A 16 1.06 7.16 -6.74
N ALA A 17 1.55 8.32 -6.29
CA ALA A 17 2.41 8.40 -5.12
C ALA A 17 1.68 8.08 -3.81
N LEU A 18 0.34 8.10 -3.82
CA LEU A 18 -0.54 7.78 -2.68
C LEU A 18 -0.08 8.47 -1.37
N THR A 19 0.20 9.77 -1.43
CA THR A 19 0.81 10.53 -0.32
C THR A 19 -0.05 10.52 0.95
N GLY A 20 -1.38 10.48 0.83
CA GLY A 20 -2.30 10.33 1.95
C GLY A 20 -2.17 8.95 2.59
N CYS A 21 -2.12 7.89 1.77
CA CYS A 21 -1.92 6.52 2.28
C CYS A 21 -0.53 6.33 2.88
N ARG A 22 0.50 6.97 2.32
CA ARG A 22 1.84 7.00 2.90
C ARG A 22 1.83 7.57 4.32
N ALA A 23 1.13 8.69 4.53
CA ALA A 23 1.00 9.28 5.87
C ALA A 23 0.19 8.37 6.81
N MET A 24 -0.94 7.85 6.33
CA MET A 24 -1.80 6.94 7.10
C MET A 24 -1.06 5.69 7.57
N VAL A 25 -0.36 5.01 6.67
CA VAL A 25 0.40 3.77 6.95
C VAL A 25 1.49 4.03 7.99
N LYS A 26 2.22 5.15 7.89
CA LYS A 26 3.24 5.51 8.87
C LYS A 26 2.64 5.68 10.27
N LEU A 27 1.52 6.39 10.39
CA LEU A 27 0.82 6.60 11.66
C LEU A 27 0.30 5.29 12.25
N GLN A 28 -0.40 4.48 11.45
CA GLN A 28 -0.92 3.19 11.91
C GLN A 28 0.19 2.24 12.34
N CYS A 29 1.31 2.20 11.61
CA CYS A 29 2.39 1.28 11.90
C CYS A 29 3.07 1.54 13.25
N VAL A 30 3.20 2.80 13.64
CA VAL A 30 3.74 3.19 14.96
C VAL A 30 2.66 3.18 16.06
N GLY A 31 1.45 2.70 15.76
CA GLY A 31 0.32 2.63 16.71
C GLY A 31 -0.29 3.99 17.07
N SER A 32 -0.07 5.02 16.25
CA SER A 32 -0.65 6.35 16.46
C SER A 32 -2.10 6.43 15.96
N GLN A 33 -2.88 7.32 16.58
CA GLN A 33 -4.21 7.66 16.07
C GLN A 33 -4.09 8.31 14.69
N VAL A 34 -4.90 7.81 13.74
CA VAL A 34 -4.98 8.38 12.39
C VAL A 34 -6.04 9.49 12.38
N PRO A 35 -5.69 10.74 12.03
CA PRO A 35 -6.68 11.79 11.83
C PRO A 35 -7.66 11.43 10.70
N GLU A 36 -8.95 11.73 10.88
CA GLU A 36 -10.00 11.42 9.89
C GLU A 36 -9.70 12.03 8.51
N ALA A 37 -9.10 13.22 8.46
CA ALA A 37 -8.68 13.84 7.22
C ALA A 37 -7.64 13.00 6.46
N VAL A 38 -6.65 12.44 7.17
CA VAL A 38 -5.61 11.59 6.57
C VAL A 38 -6.21 10.28 6.07
N LEU A 39 -7.13 9.68 6.84
CA LEU A 39 -7.86 8.49 6.41
C LEU A 39 -8.66 8.75 5.14
N ARG A 40 -9.48 9.80 5.14
CA ARG A 40 -10.30 10.20 3.97
C ARG A 40 -9.44 10.45 2.75
N ASP A 41 -8.35 11.20 2.89
CA ASP A 41 -7.46 11.54 1.77
C ASP A 41 -6.78 10.29 1.20
N CYS A 42 -6.32 9.36 2.05
CA CYS A 42 -5.82 8.07 1.57
C CYS A 42 -6.90 7.30 0.78
N CYS A 43 -8.08 7.12 1.37
CA CYS A 43 -9.12 6.32 0.76
C CYS A 43 -9.62 6.91 -0.56
N GLN A 44 -9.71 8.25 -0.65
CA GLN A 44 -10.02 8.93 -1.90
C GLN A 44 -8.95 8.67 -2.96
N GLN A 45 -7.67 8.87 -2.61
CA GLN A 45 -6.56 8.62 -3.55
C GLN A 45 -6.53 7.18 -4.08
N LEU A 46 -6.85 6.21 -3.22
CA LEU A 46 -6.90 4.80 -3.63
C LEU A 46 -8.13 4.49 -4.49
N ALA A 47 -9.28 5.13 -4.21
CA ALA A 47 -10.49 5.00 -5.00
C ALA A 47 -10.35 5.61 -6.40
N ASP A 48 -9.62 6.73 -6.52
CA ASP A 48 -9.33 7.43 -7.78
C ASP A 48 -8.47 6.60 -8.76
N ILE A 49 -7.83 5.53 -8.27
CA ILE A 49 -7.23 4.51 -9.14
C ILE A 49 -8.37 3.69 -9.77
N ASN A 50 -8.78 4.10 -10.97
CA ASN A 50 -9.91 3.54 -11.72
C ASN A 50 -9.73 2.06 -12.07
N ASN A 51 -8.51 1.64 -12.41
CA ASN A 51 -8.23 0.23 -12.65
C ASN A 51 -7.93 -0.46 -11.31
N GLU A 52 -8.89 -1.20 -10.78
CA GLU A 52 -8.78 -1.89 -9.50
C GLU A 52 -7.58 -2.84 -9.42
N TRP A 53 -7.11 -3.38 -10.55
CA TRP A 53 -5.90 -4.21 -10.62
C TRP A 53 -4.62 -3.45 -10.26
N CYS A 54 -4.62 -2.12 -10.40
CA CYS A 54 -3.43 -1.30 -10.16
C CYS A 54 -3.31 -0.81 -8.72
N ARG A 55 -4.38 -0.86 -7.92
CA ARG A 55 -4.39 -0.39 -6.52
C ARG A 55 -3.30 -1.04 -5.68
N CYS A 56 -3.16 -2.36 -5.76
CA CYS A 56 -2.11 -3.08 -5.05
C CYS A 56 -0.71 -2.83 -5.63
N GLY A 57 -0.59 -2.56 -6.92
CA GLY A 57 0.67 -2.17 -7.56
C GLY A 57 1.16 -0.81 -7.05
N ASP A 58 0.28 0.18 -7.02
CA ASP A 58 0.57 1.54 -6.55
C ASP A 58 0.90 1.55 -5.05
N LEU A 59 0.15 0.80 -4.22
CA LEU A 59 0.48 0.62 -2.81
C LEU A 59 1.86 -0.03 -2.62
N SER A 60 2.20 -1.04 -3.42
CA SER A 60 3.54 -1.66 -3.37
C SER A 60 4.64 -0.67 -3.75
N SER A 61 4.41 0.14 -4.79
CA SER A 61 5.36 1.16 -5.26
C SER A 61 5.58 2.25 -4.21
N MET A 62 4.49 2.77 -3.62
CA MET A 62 4.52 3.73 -2.52
C MET A 62 5.29 3.17 -1.31
N LEU A 63 5.06 1.91 -0.94
CA LEU A 63 5.75 1.29 0.19
C LEU A 63 7.26 1.13 -0.08
N ARG A 64 7.62 0.70 -1.30
CA ARG A 64 9.02 0.59 -1.72
C ARG A 64 9.72 1.95 -1.71
N SER A 65 9.04 3.02 -2.13
CA SER A 65 9.61 4.37 -2.07
C SER A 65 9.91 4.79 -0.63
N VAL A 66 9.02 4.48 0.33
CA VAL A 66 9.28 4.70 1.76
C VAL A 66 10.53 3.96 2.23
N TYR A 67 10.68 2.69 1.87
CA TYR A 67 11.85 1.90 2.26
C TYR A 67 13.14 2.42 1.64
N GLN A 68 13.12 2.84 0.38
CA GLN A 68 14.27 3.42 -0.31
C GLN A 68 14.69 4.74 0.32
N GLU A 69 13.75 5.65 0.55
CA GLU A 69 14.01 6.94 1.18
C GLU A 69 14.60 6.81 2.59
N LEU A 70 14.20 5.78 3.34
CA LEU A 70 14.65 5.53 4.71
C LEU A 70 15.81 4.53 4.82
N GLY A 71 16.30 3.98 3.71
CA GLY A 71 17.42 3.04 3.67
C GLY A 71 17.18 1.71 4.43
N VAL A 72 15.92 1.25 4.49
CA VAL A 72 15.52 0.15 5.38
C VAL A 72 15.88 -1.22 4.83
N ARG A 73 16.43 -2.09 5.69
CA ARG A 73 16.69 -3.51 5.42
C ARG A 73 15.63 -4.41 6.09
N GLU A 74 15.48 -5.64 5.60
CA GLU A 74 14.59 -6.66 6.20
C GLU A 74 14.87 -6.87 7.71
N GLY A 75 13.82 -7.14 8.49
CA GLY A 75 13.93 -7.37 9.93
C GLY A 75 14.33 -6.15 10.76
N LYS A 76 14.32 -4.95 10.17
CA LYS A 76 14.63 -3.68 10.86
C LYS A 76 13.39 -2.81 11.00
N GLU A 77 13.47 -1.91 11.96
CA GLU A 77 12.50 -0.84 12.10
C GLU A 77 12.61 0.12 10.90
N VAL A 78 11.45 0.46 10.33
CA VAL A 78 11.33 1.50 9.30
C VAL A 78 11.21 2.85 9.99
N LEU A 79 10.46 2.89 11.08
CA LEU A 79 10.31 4.00 12.00
C LEU A 79 10.42 3.44 13.42
N PRO A 80 10.82 4.24 14.42
CA PRO A 80 10.82 3.80 15.81
C PRO A 80 9.46 3.20 16.21
N GLY A 81 9.44 1.94 16.67
CA GLY A 81 8.22 1.23 17.03
C GLY A 81 7.46 0.57 15.87
N CYS A 82 7.98 0.64 14.65
CA CYS A 82 7.35 0.09 13.45
C CYS A 82 8.36 -0.76 12.66
N ARG A 83 8.24 -2.08 12.78
CA ARG A 83 9.03 -3.05 12.01
C ARG A 83 8.59 -3.07 10.55
N LYS A 84 9.52 -3.36 9.64
CA LYS A 84 9.25 -3.46 8.19
C LYS A 84 8.08 -4.37 7.87
N GLU A 85 7.99 -5.53 8.51
CA GLU A 85 6.93 -6.51 8.28
C GLU A 85 5.57 -5.98 8.74
N VAL A 86 5.53 -5.17 9.81
CA VAL A 86 4.31 -4.51 10.28
C VAL A 86 3.88 -3.45 9.27
N MET A 87 4.80 -2.57 8.83
CA MET A 87 4.47 -1.54 7.85
C MET A 87 3.93 -2.14 6.55
N LYS A 88 4.55 -3.23 6.10
CA LYS A 88 4.12 -3.99 4.93
C LYS A 88 2.68 -4.49 5.07
N LEU A 89 2.35 -5.12 6.20
CA LEU A 89 0.99 -5.62 6.45
C LEU A 89 -0.03 -4.49 6.58
N THR A 90 0.35 -3.37 7.21
CA THR A 90 -0.47 -2.16 7.29
C THR A 90 -0.77 -1.61 5.90
N ALA A 91 0.24 -1.45 5.04
CA ALA A 91 0.05 -0.99 3.66
C ALA A 91 -0.80 -1.94 2.82
N ALA A 92 -0.60 -3.26 2.98
CA ALA A 92 -1.37 -4.26 2.25
C ALA A 92 -2.86 -4.29 2.64
N SER A 93 -3.20 -3.82 3.84
CA SER A 93 -4.56 -3.83 4.39
C SER A 93 -5.32 -2.53 4.12
N VAL A 94 -4.70 -1.53 3.49
CA VAL A 94 -5.35 -0.25 3.13
C VAL A 94 -6.64 -0.44 2.34
N PRO A 95 -6.72 -1.34 1.33
CA PRO A 95 -7.97 -1.50 0.58
C PRO A 95 -9.14 -1.97 1.47
N GLU A 96 -8.87 -2.88 2.41
CA GLU A 96 -9.85 -3.35 3.40
C GLU A 96 -10.30 -2.25 4.37
N VAL A 97 -9.36 -1.39 4.82
CA VAL A 97 -9.67 -0.24 5.67
C VAL A 97 -10.55 0.76 4.92
N CYS A 98 -10.21 1.04 3.65
CA CYS A 98 -10.91 2.00 2.80
C CYS A 98 -12.16 1.44 2.11
N LYS A 99 -12.45 0.15 2.26
CA LYS A 99 -13.57 -0.56 1.60
C LYS A 99 -13.57 -0.39 0.09
N VAL A 100 -12.37 -0.39 -0.52
CA VAL A 100 -12.21 -0.32 -1.98
C VAL A 100 -11.89 -1.72 -2.53
N PRO A 101 -12.56 -2.16 -3.60
CA PRO A 101 -12.36 -3.50 -4.13
C PRO A 101 -10.96 -3.68 -4.71
N ILE A 102 -10.43 -4.89 -4.58
CA ILE A 102 -9.20 -5.31 -5.26
C ILE A 102 -9.40 -6.73 -5.81
N PRO A 103 -8.96 -7.00 -7.06
CA PRO A 103 -8.86 -8.35 -7.56
C PRO A 103 -7.78 -9.14 -6.84
N ASN A 104 -7.93 -10.47 -6.81
CA ASN A 104 -6.93 -11.40 -6.25
C ASN A 104 -6.44 -11.01 -4.84
N PRO A 105 -7.32 -10.98 -3.84
CA PRO A 105 -6.90 -10.75 -2.46
C PRO A 105 -5.93 -11.83 -1.97
N SER A 106 -5.17 -11.51 -0.93
CA SER A 106 -4.22 -12.43 -0.29
C SER A 106 -4.97 -13.58 0.43
N GLY A 107 -5.01 -14.75 -0.21
CA GLY A 107 -5.65 -15.94 0.35
C GLY A 107 -7.14 -15.70 0.62
N ASP A 108 -7.62 -16.12 1.79
CA ASP A 108 -9.02 -15.98 2.18
C ASP A 108 -9.37 -14.58 2.74
N ARG A 109 -8.40 -13.67 2.84
CA ARG A 109 -8.62 -12.32 3.40
C ARG A 109 -9.04 -11.35 2.32
N ALA A 110 -10.35 -11.19 2.15
CA ALA A 110 -10.92 -10.13 1.30
C ALA A 110 -10.25 -8.77 1.61
N GLY A 111 -9.97 -7.98 0.57
CA GLY A 111 -9.45 -6.62 0.72
C GLY A 111 -7.97 -6.47 1.08
N VAL A 112 -7.20 -7.55 1.22
CA VAL A 112 -5.74 -7.48 1.47
C VAL A 112 -4.95 -7.75 0.19
N CYS A 113 -3.97 -6.90 -0.13
CA CYS A 113 -3.17 -7.06 -1.34
C CYS A 113 -2.35 -8.37 -1.36
N TYR A 114 -2.36 -9.06 -2.51
CA TYR A 114 -1.72 -10.36 -2.73
C TYR A 114 -0.24 -10.43 -2.28
N TRP A 115 0.49 -9.33 -2.44
CA TRP A 115 1.92 -9.28 -2.12
C TRP A 115 2.23 -9.25 -0.62
N ALA A 116 1.22 -9.14 0.25
CA ALA A 116 1.37 -9.36 1.68
C ALA A 116 2.04 -10.71 1.98
N ALA A 117 1.68 -11.75 1.22
CA ALA A 117 2.21 -13.10 1.34
C ALA A 117 3.64 -13.27 0.78
N TYR A 118 4.15 -12.32 0.01
CA TYR A 118 5.46 -12.45 -0.67
C TYR A 118 6.55 -11.66 0.05
N PRO A 119 7.75 -12.22 0.28
CA PRO A 119 8.82 -11.54 1.01
C PRO A 119 9.46 -10.36 0.25
N GLY A 120 9.20 -10.20 -1.05
CA GLY A 120 9.87 -9.22 -1.93
C GLY A 120 9.21 -7.84 -2.05
N VAL A 121 8.35 -7.46 -1.11
CA VAL A 121 7.78 -6.11 -1.03
C VAL A 121 8.16 -5.45 0.28
#